data_AF-A0AAV1KHP2-F1
#
_entry.id   AF-A0AAV1KHP2-F1
#
_cell.length_a   1.000
_cell.length_b   1.000
_cell.length_c   1.000
_cell.angle_alpha   90.00
_cell.angle_beta   90.00
_cell.angle_gamma   90.00
#
_symmetry.space_group_name_H-M   'P 1'
#
loop_
_entity.id
_entity.type
_entity.pdbx_description
1 polymer ?
#
loop_
_entity_poly.entity_id
_entity_poly.type
_entity_poly.pdbx_seq_one_letter_code
_entity_poly.pdbx_strand_id
1 'polypeptide(L)'
;MENGVVKYKESEESINLQCETLLLPRLRGALHGLHQKHPAFGPAVCLLKRWICGHLMSAPHFPHVLPELLVATVFVKSAPFEPPAQPRTAFLRTLRLIAETDWSTEMIVLDFNDDMSHEEIAELERKFNERDQQSPAMYIVTAYDGDLPAVWSWASPSREVLARMRAIARATLTYFETALLQDFKDNVLGAFVPSLSGYDVLIHLVSHLVPLAAERIDRIPDIRNNLKPDEVSKSDDGLNEVLPVVEFNPVARYLDELRSAFSEFALFFHDYYGGDVIAVLWRPDIDDFRDLQIANANALKPVDVDGEIKYRVNKEALLEDFRILGRGIVKDITVS
;
A
#
# COMPACT_ATOMS: atom_id res chain seq x y z
N MET A 1 24.33 -31.00 36.30
CA MET A 1 24.62 -30.12 35.14
C MET A 1 23.47 -30.33 34.17
N GLU A 2 22.40 -29.55 34.32
CA GLU A 2 21.26 -29.61 33.39
C GLU A 2 21.54 -28.63 32.25
N ASN A 3 21.84 -29.18 31.08
CA ASN A 3 21.92 -28.44 29.83
C ASN A 3 20.51 -28.01 29.43
N GLY A 4 20.06 -26.87 29.96
CA GLY A 4 18.86 -26.21 29.47
C GLY A 4 19.07 -25.80 28.02
N VAL A 5 18.38 -26.47 27.09
CA VAL A 5 18.35 -26.07 25.68
C VAL A 5 17.61 -24.74 25.60
N VAL A 6 18.34 -23.66 25.37
CA VAL A 6 17.75 -22.34 25.07
C VAL A 6 17.00 -22.47 23.75
N LYS A 7 15.67 -22.56 23.82
CA LYS A 7 14.81 -22.57 22.65
C LYS A 7 14.58 -21.12 22.24
N TYR A 8 15.31 -20.64 21.24
CA TYR A 8 15.05 -19.33 20.64
C TYR A 8 13.63 -19.36 20.06
N LYS A 9 12.75 -18.49 20.57
CA LYS A 9 11.45 -18.22 19.96
C LYS A 9 11.61 -16.95 19.16
N GLU A 10 11.59 -17.06 17.83
CA GLU A 10 11.64 -15.89 16.96
C GLU A 10 10.42 -15.01 17.26
N SER A 11 10.70 -13.77 17.66
CA SER A 11 9.67 -12.72 17.77
C SER A 11 9.43 -12.09 16.41
N GLU A 12 8.29 -11.45 16.22
CA GLU A 12 8.01 -10.65 15.02
C GLU A 12 9.10 -9.59 14.79
N GLU A 13 9.58 -8.96 15.86
CA GLU A 13 10.70 -8.01 15.82
C GLU A 13 12.00 -8.66 15.30
N SER A 14 12.30 -9.89 15.72
CA SER A 14 13.47 -10.63 15.24
C SER A 14 13.35 -10.97 13.74
N ILE A 15 12.15 -11.37 13.29
CA ILE A 15 11.89 -11.65 11.87
C ILE A 15 12.03 -10.37 11.05
N ASN A 16 11.45 -9.26 11.50
CA ASN A 16 11.57 -7.97 10.82
C ASN A 16 13.04 -7.52 10.73
N LEU A 17 13.81 -7.66 11.81
CA LEU A 17 15.23 -7.35 11.81
C LEU A 17 16.02 -8.24 10.83
N GLN A 18 15.74 -9.54 10.78
CA GLN A 18 16.34 -10.46 9.80
C GLN A 18 15.99 -10.05 8.36
N CYS A 19 14.73 -9.69 8.11
CA CYS A 19 14.28 -9.22 6.81
C CYS A 19 15.04 -7.96 6.39
N GLU A 20 15.13 -6.95 7.25
CA GLU A 20 15.78 -5.68 6.92
C GLU A 20 17.30 -5.80 6.73
N THR A 21 17.96 -6.61 7.57
CA THR A 21 19.44 -6.65 7.62
C THR A 21 20.06 -7.73 6.74
N LEU A 22 19.36 -8.83 6.46
CA LEU A 22 19.90 -9.98 5.72
C LEU A 22 19.18 -10.22 4.40
N LEU A 23 17.85 -10.33 4.42
CA LEU A 23 17.08 -10.73 3.24
C LEU A 23 16.91 -9.57 2.23
N LEU A 24 16.55 -8.38 2.72
CA LEU A 24 16.30 -7.21 1.87
C LEU A 24 17.53 -6.77 1.07
N PRO A 25 18.76 -6.73 1.63
CA PRO A 25 19.96 -6.41 0.85
C PRO A 25 20.23 -7.42 -0.27
N ARG A 26 20.01 -8.71 -0.03
CA ARG A 26 20.16 -9.78 -1.05
C ARG A 26 19.15 -9.61 -2.17
N LEU A 27 17.89 -9.43 -1.82
CA LEU A 27 16.82 -9.20 -2.78
C LEU A 27 17.08 -7.93 -3.61
N ARG A 28 17.50 -6.83 -2.97
CA ARG A 28 17.88 -5.60 -3.68
C ARG A 28 19.02 -5.83 -4.68
N GLY A 29 20.02 -6.64 -4.32
CA GLY A 29 21.09 -7.03 -5.23
C GLY A 29 20.57 -7.73 -6.48
N ALA A 30 19.67 -8.70 -6.31
CA ALA A 30 19.06 -9.43 -7.42
C ALA A 30 18.17 -8.52 -8.30
N LEU A 31 17.33 -7.69 -7.70
CA LEU A 31 16.49 -6.73 -8.42
C LEU A 31 17.32 -5.68 -9.16
N HIS A 32 18.46 -5.27 -8.58
CA HIS A 32 19.42 -4.41 -9.26
C HIS A 32 20.04 -5.12 -10.47
N GLY A 33 20.45 -6.37 -10.34
CA GLY A 33 20.91 -7.20 -11.45
C GLY A 33 19.86 -7.31 -12.58
N LEU A 34 18.60 -7.52 -12.21
CA LEU A 34 17.48 -7.54 -13.14
C LEU A 34 17.33 -6.19 -13.87
N HIS A 35 17.47 -5.07 -13.16
CA HIS A 35 17.42 -3.74 -13.77
C HIS A 35 18.55 -3.51 -14.78
N GLN A 36 19.77 -3.96 -14.48
CA GLN A 36 20.91 -3.83 -15.40
C GLN A 36 20.68 -4.64 -16.69
N LYS A 37 20.07 -5.83 -16.58
CA LYS A 37 19.70 -6.66 -17.72
C LYS A 37 18.51 -6.08 -18.50
N HIS A 38 17.55 -5.50 -17.79
CA HIS A 38 16.31 -4.96 -18.35
C HIS A 38 16.07 -3.53 -17.84
N PRO A 39 16.61 -2.50 -18.52
CA PRO A 39 16.51 -1.11 -18.07
C PRO A 39 15.07 -0.58 -17.92
N ALA A 40 14.09 -1.21 -18.59
CA ALA A 40 12.68 -0.88 -18.44
C ALA A 40 12.08 -1.25 -17.06
N PHE A 41 12.74 -2.12 -16.30
CA PHE A 41 12.27 -2.62 -14.99
C PHE A 41 12.10 -1.49 -13.97
N GLY A 42 13.15 -0.72 -13.69
CA GLY A 42 13.13 0.34 -12.67
C GLY A 42 12.01 1.37 -12.89
N PRO A 43 11.91 1.98 -14.10
CA PRO A 43 10.81 2.90 -14.37
C PRO A 43 9.42 2.25 -14.33
N ALA A 44 9.28 0.96 -14.67
CA ALA A 44 8.01 0.24 -14.54
C ALA A 44 7.61 0.04 -13.08
N VAL A 45 8.58 -0.25 -12.20
CA VAL A 45 8.37 -0.27 -10.74
C VAL A 45 7.92 1.10 -10.25
N CYS A 46 8.54 2.19 -10.70
CA CYS A 46 8.12 3.54 -10.33
C CYS A 46 6.67 3.83 -10.73
N LEU A 47 6.27 3.46 -11.97
CA LEU A 47 4.90 3.57 -12.43
C LEU A 47 3.94 2.78 -11.54
N LEU A 48 4.27 1.52 -11.22
CA LEU A 48 3.40 0.69 -10.40
C LEU A 48 3.29 1.21 -8.96
N LYS A 49 4.41 1.60 -8.32
CA LYS A 49 4.40 2.20 -6.98
C LYS A 49 3.57 3.48 -6.95
N ARG A 50 3.71 4.34 -7.96
CA ARG A 50 2.93 5.57 -8.07
C ARG A 50 1.44 5.29 -8.26
N TRP A 51 1.09 4.31 -9.10
CA TRP A 51 -0.29 3.88 -9.32
C TRP A 51 -0.92 3.29 -8.04
N ILE A 52 -0.23 2.39 -7.34
CA ILE A 52 -0.70 1.81 -6.07
C ILE A 52 -0.95 2.88 -5.02
N CYS A 53 -0.02 3.82 -4.85
CA CYS A 53 -0.16 4.90 -3.88
C CYS A 53 -1.28 5.88 -4.30
N GLY A 54 -1.38 6.22 -5.58
CA GLY A 54 -2.50 7.02 -6.11
C GLY A 54 -3.85 6.38 -5.79
N HIS A 55 -3.94 5.05 -5.83
CA HIS A 55 -5.14 4.30 -5.43
C HIS A 55 -5.31 4.08 -3.91
N LEU A 56 -4.58 4.85 -3.09
CA LEU A 56 -4.61 4.84 -1.63
C LEU A 56 -4.18 3.52 -0.98
N MET A 57 -3.44 2.69 -1.70
CA MET A 57 -2.99 1.37 -1.25
C MET A 57 -1.52 1.36 -0.84
N SER A 58 -1.01 2.47 -0.30
CA SER A 58 0.37 2.50 0.22
C SER A 58 0.55 1.54 1.41
N ALA A 59 1.79 1.36 1.86
CA ALA A 59 2.08 0.62 3.10
C ALA A 59 1.24 1.16 4.28
N PRO A 60 0.77 0.28 5.19
CA PRO A 60 1.08 -1.16 5.27
C PRO A 60 0.26 -2.05 4.32
N HIS A 61 -0.83 -1.55 3.73
CA HIS A 61 -1.77 -2.36 2.95
C HIS A 61 -1.12 -3.05 1.75
N PHE A 62 -0.17 -2.38 1.10
CA PHE A 62 0.65 -2.96 0.04
C PHE A 62 2.14 -2.64 0.29
N PRO A 63 2.91 -3.59 0.85
CA PRO A 63 4.34 -3.39 1.14
C PRO A 63 5.16 -2.99 -0.09
N HIS A 64 6.14 -2.10 0.09
CA HIS A 64 6.91 -1.51 -1.02
C HIS A 64 7.74 -2.52 -1.84
N VAL A 65 8.00 -3.70 -1.29
CA VAL A 65 8.72 -4.79 -1.98
C VAL A 65 7.82 -5.49 -3.00
N LEU A 66 6.51 -5.62 -2.74
CA LEU A 66 5.60 -6.35 -3.63
C LEU A 66 5.48 -5.76 -5.04
N PRO A 67 5.41 -4.42 -5.24
CA PRO A 67 5.44 -3.84 -6.57
C PRO A 67 6.72 -4.21 -7.34
N GLU A 68 7.87 -4.30 -6.64
CA GLU A 68 9.14 -4.69 -7.25
C GLU A 68 9.09 -6.16 -7.71
N LEU A 69 8.59 -7.05 -6.86
CA LEU A 69 8.45 -8.47 -7.18
C LEU A 69 7.43 -8.71 -8.31
N LEU A 70 6.28 -8.04 -8.28
CA LEU A 70 5.24 -8.18 -9.31
C LEU A 70 5.72 -7.70 -10.68
N VAL A 71 6.47 -6.60 -10.73
CA VAL A 71 7.11 -6.16 -11.97
C VAL A 71 8.21 -7.14 -12.36
N ALA A 72 9.00 -7.66 -11.42
CA ALA A 72 10.03 -8.65 -11.73
C ALA A 72 9.45 -9.90 -12.39
N THR A 73 8.27 -10.36 -11.96
CA THR A 73 7.54 -11.48 -12.57
C THR A 73 7.39 -11.33 -14.08
N VAL A 74 7.06 -10.13 -14.58
CA VAL A 74 6.83 -9.93 -16.03
C VAL A 74 8.11 -9.95 -16.87
N PHE A 75 9.28 -9.80 -16.24
CA PHE A 75 10.57 -9.92 -16.89
C PHE A 75 11.14 -11.34 -16.78
N VAL A 76 11.06 -11.95 -15.60
CA VAL A 76 11.57 -13.30 -15.32
C VAL A 76 10.71 -14.36 -15.99
N LYS A 77 9.37 -14.24 -15.88
CA LYS A 77 8.38 -15.15 -16.47
C LYS A 77 7.70 -14.49 -17.67
N SER A 78 8.49 -14.10 -18.67
CA SER A 78 7.95 -13.31 -19.80
C SER A 78 7.07 -14.10 -20.75
N ALA A 79 7.20 -15.43 -20.79
CA ALA A 79 6.46 -16.31 -21.68
C ALA A 79 4.93 -16.11 -21.54
N PRO A 80 4.16 -16.13 -22.65
CA PRO A 80 4.56 -16.45 -24.02
C PRO A 80 5.21 -15.27 -24.79
N PHE A 81 5.40 -14.12 -24.16
CA PHE A 81 6.02 -12.95 -24.77
C PHE A 81 7.53 -12.86 -24.46
N GLU A 82 8.18 -11.89 -25.09
CA GLU A 82 9.54 -11.47 -24.70
C GLU A 82 9.49 -10.52 -23.49
N PRO A 83 10.58 -10.41 -22.71
CA PRO A 83 10.70 -9.44 -21.63
C PRO A 83 10.39 -8.02 -22.13
N PRO A 84 9.60 -7.22 -21.40
CA PRO A 84 9.19 -5.89 -21.87
C PRO A 84 10.37 -4.95 -22.13
N ALA A 85 10.47 -4.39 -23.34
CA ALA A 85 11.48 -3.38 -23.66
C ALA A 85 11.10 -1.96 -23.18
N GLN A 86 9.83 -1.73 -22.82
CA GLN A 86 9.30 -0.41 -22.47
C GLN A 86 8.61 -0.43 -21.10
N PRO A 87 8.81 0.60 -20.25
CA PRO A 87 8.19 0.65 -18.92
C PRO A 87 6.67 0.57 -18.93
N ARG A 88 6.02 1.25 -19.89
CA ARG A 88 4.57 1.20 -20.08
C ARG A 88 4.05 -0.21 -20.36
N THR A 89 4.78 -0.99 -21.16
CA THR A 89 4.42 -2.37 -21.50
C THR A 89 4.56 -3.26 -20.27
N ALA A 90 5.64 -3.11 -19.51
CA ALA A 90 5.81 -3.82 -18.25
C ALA A 90 4.69 -3.47 -17.26
N PHE A 91 4.39 -2.19 -17.08
CA PHE A 91 3.31 -1.72 -16.21
C PHE A 91 1.94 -2.34 -16.57
N LEU A 92 1.54 -2.28 -17.86
CA LEU A 92 0.29 -2.88 -18.32
C LEU A 92 0.25 -4.41 -18.13
N ARG A 93 1.36 -5.10 -18.40
CA ARG A 93 1.46 -6.55 -18.14
C ARG A 93 1.39 -6.88 -16.66
N THR A 94 1.95 -6.04 -15.79
CA THR A 94 1.85 -6.23 -14.34
C THR A 94 0.45 -5.96 -13.83
N LEU A 95 -0.26 -4.95 -14.34
CA LEU A 95 -1.69 -4.75 -14.02
C LEU A 95 -2.51 -5.97 -14.45
N ARG A 96 -2.22 -6.54 -15.62
CA ARG A 96 -2.86 -7.76 -16.11
C ARG A 96 -2.57 -8.96 -15.21
N LEU A 97 -1.32 -9.15 -14.81
CA LEU A 97 -0.93 -10.17 -13.82
C LEU A 97 -1.76 -10.02 -12.53
N ILE A 98 -1.81 -8.82 -11.95
CA ILE A 98 -2.61 -8.55 -10.74
C ILE A 98 -4.08 -8.92 -10.96
N ALA A 99 -4.67 -8.48 -12.07
CA ALA A 99 -6.07 -8.67 -12.39
C ALA A 99 -6.46 -10.13 -12.66
N GLU A 100 -5.63 -10.88 -13.37
CA GLU A 100 -5.98 -12.19 -13.94
C GLU A 100 -5.52 -13.37 -13.07
N THR A 101 -4.43 -13.24 -12.31
CA THR A 101 -3.95 -14.32 -11.44
C THR A 101 -5.01 -14.74 -10.43
N ASP A 102 -5.20 -16.06 -10.30
CA ASP A 102 -5.98 -16.63 -9.22
C ASP A 102 -5.11 -16.84 -7.98
N TRP A 103 -5.00 -15.77 -7.18
CA TRP A 103 -4.22 -15.76 -5.94
C TRP A 103 -4.66 -16.80 -4.89
N SER A 104 -5.81 -17.45 -5.08
CA SER A 104 -6.28 -18.54 -4.22
C SER A 104 -5.73 -19.91 -4.62
N THR A 105 -5.16 -20.06 -5.81
CA THR A 105 -4.66 -21.35 -6.32
C THR A 105 -3.28 -21.25 -6.95
N GLU A 106 -2.79 -20.05 -7.21
CA GLU A 106 -1.49 -19.80 -7.82
C GLU A 106 -0.51 -19.16 -6.82
N MET A 107 0.74 -19.62 -6.88
CA MET A 107 1.88 -18.94 -6.27
C MET A 107 2.86 -18.44 -7.34
N ILE A 108 3.62 -17.41 -7.00
CA ILE A 108 4.68 -16.89 -7.86
C ILE A 108 6.03 -17.23 -7.24
N VAL A 109 6.76 -18.15 -7.86
CA VAL A 109 8.18 -18.40 -7.56
C VAL A 109 9.05 -17.51 -8.45
N LEU A 110 9.85 -16.63 -7.87
CA LEU A 110 10.79 -15.75 -8.56
C LEU A 110 12.22 -16.24 -8.34
N ASP A 111 12.71 -16.95 -9.35
CA ASP A 111 14.11 -17.33 -9.44
C ASP A 111 14.81 -16.40 -10.45
N PHE A 112 15.69 -15.54 -9.95
CA PHE A 112 16.31 -14.49 -10.77
C PHE A 112 17.52 -14.99 -11.57
N ASN A 113 18.21 -16.03 -11.06
CA ASN A 113 19.46 -16.53 -11.62
C ASN A 113 19.50 -18.06 -11.76
N ASP A 114 18.34 -18.71 -11.76
CA ASP A 114 18.22 -20.18 -11.73
C ASP A 114 18.93 -20.79 -10.49
N ASP A 115 18.82 -20.09 -9.35
CA ASP A 115 19.41 -20.45 -8.05
C ASP A 115 18.61 -21.55 -7.33
N MET A 116 17.36 -21.80 -7.72
CA MET A 116 16.46 -22.77 -7.08
C MET A 116 16.44 -24.10 -7.83
N SER A 117 16.68 -25.18 -7.12
CA SER A 117 16.55 -26.54 -7.63
C SER A 117 15.09 -26.93 -7.89
N HIS A 118 14.87 -27.90 -8.78
CA HIS A 118 13.55 -28.44 -9.03
C HIS A 118 12.93 -29.06 -7.77
N GLU A 119 13.75 -29.67 -6.91
CA GLU A 119 13.31 -30.26 -5.64
C GLU A 119 12.83 -29.19 -4.66
N GLU A 120 13.52 -28.05 -4.57
CA GLU A 120 13.09 -26.91 -3.74
C GLU A 120 11.77 -26.32 -4.22
N ILE A 121 11.61 -26.14 -5.54
CA ILE A 121 10.37 -25.64 -6.14
C ILE A 121 9.21 -26.61 -5.87
N ALA A 122 9.42 -27.91 -6.06
CA ALA A 122 8.39 -28.94 -5.81
C ALA A 122 7.97 -28.98 -4.34
N GLU A 123 8.92 -28.78 -3.41
CA GLU A 123 8.60 -28.70 -1.99
C GLU A 123 7.81 -27.43 -1.63
N LEU A 124 8.12 -26.29 -2.26
CA LEU A 124 7.33 -25.07 -2.12
C LEU A 124 5.90 -25.24 -2.64
N GLU A 125 5.73 -25.89 -3.79
CA GLU A 125 4.41 -26.23 -4.34
C GLU A 125 3.63 -27.14 -3.40
N ARG A 126 4.27 -28.16 -2.83
CA ARG A 126 3.66 -29.05 -1.85
C ARG A 126 3.17 -28.28 -0.62
N LYS A 127 4.04 -27.46 -0.02
CA LYS A 127 3.70 -26.62 1.16
C LYS A 127 2.59 -25.63 0.84
N PHE A 128 2.61 -25.01 -0.33
CA PHE A 128 1.55 -24.11 -0.77
C PHE A 128 0.21 -24.84 -0.90
N ASN A 129 0.18 -26.07 -1.43
CA ASN A 129 -1.05 -26.85 -1.55
C ASN A 129 -1.59 -27.36 -0.20
N GLU A 130 -0.72 -27.59 0.77
CA GLU A 130 -1.07 -28.04 2.13
C GLU A 130 -1.39 -26.87 3.09
N ARG A 131 -1.38 -25.63 2.58
CA ARG A 131 -1.48 -24.43 3.39
C ARG A 131 -2.83 -24.26 4.07
N ASP A 132 -2.84 -23.61 5.22
CA ASP A 132 -4.04 -23.31 5.98
C ASP A 132 -4.71 -21.98 5.56
N GLN A 133 -5.78 -21.61 6.25
CA GLN A 133 -6.45 -20.33 6.00
C GLN A 133 -5.64 -19.11 6.46
N GLN A 134 -4.62 -19.28 7.31
CA GLN A 134 -3.78 -18.21 7.86
C GLN A 134 -2.64 -17.82 6.91
N SER A 135 -2.48 -18.54 5.81
CA SER A 135 -1.51 -18.24 4.76
C SER A 135 -1.81 -16.93 4.04
N PRO A 136 -0.78 -16.23 3.51
CA PRO A 136 -0.97 -14.92 2.91
C PRO A 136 -1.85 -14.96 1.66
N ALA A 137 -2.60 -13.88 1.44
CA ALA A 137 -3.53 -13.77 0.31
C ALA A 137 -2.79 -13.72 -1.04
N MET A 138 -1.56 -13.22 -1.04
CA MET A 138 -0.64 -13.19 -2.17
C MET A 138 0.59 -14.01 -1.77
N TYR A 139 0.97 -15.01 -2.55
CA TYR A 139 2.10 -15.89 -2.24
C TYR A 139 3.20 -15.71 -3.29
N ILE A 140 4.17 -14.85 -2.99
CA ILE A 140 5.33 -14.59 -3.87
C ILE A 140 6.60 -15.00 -3.14
N VAL A 141 7.26 -16.05 -3.63
CA VAL A 141 8.50 -16.58 -3.08
C VAL A 141 9.67 -16.14 -3.94
N THR A 142 10.79 -15.82 -3.32
CA THR A 142 12.06 -15.60 -4.02
C THR A 142 13.14 -16.58 -3.55
N ALA A 143 14.14 -16.82 -4.39
CA ALA A 143 15.35 -17.57 -4.01
C ALA A 143 16.11 -16.95 -2.81
N TYR A 144 15.78 -15.69 -2.44
CA TYR A 144 16.44 -14.92 -1.39
C TYR A 144 15.65 -14.84 -0.09
N ASP A 145 14.51 -15.54 0.01
CA ASP A 145 13.64 -15.54 1.18
C ASP A 145 14.22 -16.33 2.38
N GLY A 146 15.27 -17.13 2.15
CA GLY A 146 15.85 -18.00 3.18
C GLY A 146 14.83 -19.03 3.67
N ASP A 147 14.75 -19.21 4.99
CA ASP A 147 13.82 -20.16 5.63
C ASP A 147 12.39 -19.61 5.78
N LEU A 148 12.12 -18.39 5.30
CA LEU A 148 10.85 -17.67 5.45
C LEU A 148 10.18 -17.46 4.08
N PRO A 149 9.59 -18.49 3.46
CA PRO A 149 9.01 -18.37 2.14
C PRO A 149 7.86 -17.34 2.13
N ALA A 150 7.84 -16.48 1.10
CA ALA A 150 6.84 -15.44 0.93
C ALA A 150 6.79 -14.39 2.04
N VAL A 151 7.92 -14.18 2.74
CA VAL A 151 8.02 -13.22 3.85
C VAL A 151 7.57 -11.81 3.49
N TRP A 152 7.78 -11.38 2.23
CA TRP A 152 7.44 -10.04 1.75
C TRP A 152 5.93 -9.82 1.54
N SER A 153 5.15 -10.89 1.41
CA SER A 153 3.69 -10.85 1.26
C SER A 153 2.94 -11.47 2.44
N TRP A 154 3.66 -11.86 3.50
CA TRP A 154 3.11 -12.63 4.62
C TRP A 154 2.01 -11.87 5.38
N ALA A 155 2.30 -10.63 5.81
CA ALA A 155 1.38 -9.83 6.60
C ALA A 155 0.36 -9.04 5.75
N SER A 156 0.70 -8.72 4.50
CA SER A 156 -0.10 -7.90 3.61
C SER A 156 0.26 -8.14 2.14
N PRO A 157 -0.67 -7.96 1.19
CA PRO A 157 -2.04 -7.44 1.37
C PRO A 157 -3.01 -8.42 2.04
N SER A 158 -4.02 -7.90 2.72
CA SER A 158 -5.17 -8.70 3.13
C SER A 158 -5.97 -9.18 1.92
N ARG A 159 -6.86 -10.16 2.10
CA ARG A 159 -7.71 -10.69 1.02
C ARG A 159 -8.59 -9.60 0.42
N GLU A 160 -9.11 -8.70 1.25
CA GLU A 160 -9.97 -7.59 0.87
C GLU A 160 -9.18 -6.53 0.10
N VAL A 161 -7.99 -6.16 0.59
CA VAL A 161 -7.08 -5.24 -0.10
C VAL A 161 -6.69 -5.81 -1.46
N LEU A 162 -6.37 -7.09 -1.53
CA LEU A 162 -6.04 -7.77 -2.79
C LEU A 162 -7.24 -7.80 -3.74
N ALA A 163 -8.43 -8.16 -3.26
CA ALA A 163 -9.65 -8.15 -4.07
C ALA A 163 -9.95 -6.75 -4.65
N ARG A 164 -9.79 -5.71 -3.83
CA ARG A 164 -9.91 -4.32 -4.27
C ARG A 164 -8.86 -3.95 -5.31
N MET A 165 -7.59 -4.33 -5.08
CA MET A 165 -6.50 -4.10 -6.03
C MET A 165 -6.75 -4.76 -7.39
N ARG A 166 -7.27 -6.00 -7.40
CA ARG A 166 -7.69 -6.69 -8.64
C ARG A 166 -8.79 -5.95 -9.38
N ALA A 167 -9.79 -5.45 -8.65
CA ALA A 167 -10.89 -4.68 -9.25
C ALA A 167 -10.38 -3.37 -9.88
N ILE A 168 -9.52 -2.64 -9.18
CA ILE A 168 -8.92 -1.39 -9.67
C ILE A 168 -8.01 -1.67 -10.88
N ALA A 169 -7.22 -2.75 -10.86
CA ALA A 169 -6.37 -3.14 -11.98
C ALA A 169 -7.21 -3.44 -13.24
N ARG A 170 -8.32 -4.18 -13.11
CA ARG A 170 -9.26 -4.45 -14.21
C ARG A 170 -9.86 -3.14 -14.75
N ALA A 171 -10.38 -2.29 -13.87
CA ALA A 171 -10.95 -1.01 -14.26
C ALA A 171 -9.93 -0.11 -14.95
N THR A 172 -8.69 -0.12 -14.50
CA THR A 172 -7.56 0.62 -15.10
C THR A 172 -7.24 0.12 -16.51
N LEU A 173 -7.19 -1.19 -16.71
CA LEU A 173 -6.96 -1.79 -18.03
C LEU A 173 -8.08 -1.43 -19.01
N THR A 174 -9.34 -1.55 -18.59
CA THR A 174 -10.50 -1.13 -19.39
C THR A 174 -10.46 0.36 -19.71
N TYR A 175 -10.09 1.20 -18.73
CA TYR A 175 -9.92 2.63 -18.95
C TYR A 175 -8.85 2.92 -20.01
N PHE A 176 -7.68 2.27 -19.96
CA PHE A 176 -6.65 2.46 -20.97
C PHE A 176 -7.10 2.00 -22.36
N GLU A 177 -7.80 0.87 -22.44
CA GLU A 177 -8.34 0.36 -23.70
C GLU A 177 -9.29 1.37 -24.36
N THR A 178 -10.29 1.86 -23.61
CA THR A 178 -11.22 2.89 -24.10
C THR A 178 -10.48 4.19 -24.42
N ALA A 179 -9.67 4.70 -23.48
CA ALA A 179 -9.02 6.00 -23.62
C ALA A 179 -8.04 6.05 -24.80
N LEU A 180 -7.26 4.98 -25.03
CA LEU A 180 -6.21 4.96 -26.06
C LEU A 180 -6.71 4.49 -27.42
N LEU A 181 -7.62 3.50 -27.47
CA LEU A 181 -8.04 2.88 -28.72
C LEU A 181 -9.35 3.43 -29.28
N GLN A 182 -10.22 3.97 -28.42
CA GLN A 182 -11.55 4.48 -28.83
C GLN A 182 -11.58 6.00 -28.80
N ASP A 183 -11.21 6.59 -27.66
CA ASP A 183 -11.30 8.04 -27.44
C ASP A 183 -10.06 8.80 -27.94
N PHE A 184 -8.95 8.11 -28.24
CA PHE A 184 -7.66 8.68 -28.63
C PHE A 184 -7.20 9.83 -27.72
N LYS A 185 -7.36 9.66 -26.40
CA LYS A 185 -6.97 10.66 -25.41
C LYS A 185 -5.45 10.83 -25.36
N ASP A 186 -5.00 12.08 -25.38
CA ASP A 186 -3.59 12.43 -25.19
C ASP A 186 -3.10 12.22 -23.74
N ASN A 187 -4.03 12.23 -22.78
CA ASN A 187 -3.74 12.10 -21.35
C ASN A 187 -4.58 10.98 -20.72
N VAL A 188 -3.87 10.06 -20.04
CA VAL A 188 -4.45 8.92 -19.33
C VAL A 188 -4.13 8.92 -17.82
N LEU A 189 -3.67 10.07 -17.29
CA LEU A 189 -3.33 10.22 -15.87
C LEU A 189 -4.53 9.98 -14.93
N GLY A 190 -5.77 10.09 -15.43
CA GLY A 190 -6.98 9.69 -14.69
C GLY A 190 -6.94 8.24 -14.21
N ALA A 191 -6.16 7.36 -14.87
CA ALA A 191 -5.93 5.98 -14.43
C ALA A 191 -5.23 5.85 -13.06
N PHE A 192 -4.58 6.91 -12.59
CA PHE A 192 -3.85 6.96 -11.32
C PHE A 192 -4.62 7.71 -10.22
N VAL A 193 -5.81 8.23 -10.54
CA VAL A 193 -6.64 8.97 -9.59
C VAL A 193 -7.60 7.99 -8.91
N PRO A 194 -7.67 7.96 -7.57
CA PRO A 194 -8.54 7.04 -6.86
C PRO A 194 -10.00 7.49 -6.98
N SER A 195 -10.93 6.54 -6.92
CA SER A 195 -12.29 6.87 -6.49
C SER A 195 -12.33 6.91 -4.97
N LEU A 196 -12.80 8.03 -4.41
CA LEU A 196 -13.07 8.18 -2.98
C LEU A 196 -14.48 7.66 -2.60
N SER A 197 -15.25 7.18 -3.57
CA SER A 197 -16.55 6.57 -3.32
C SER A 197 -16.41 5.26 -2.52
N GLY A 198 -17.28 5.05 -1.55
CA GLY A 198 -17.34 3.81 -0.77
C GLY A 198 -16.41 3.78 0.43
N TYR A 199 -15.75 4.89 0.77
CA TYR A 199 -15.14 5.10 2.08
C TYR A 199 -16.15 5.74 3.03
N ASP A 200 -16.17 5.32 4.29
CA ASP A 200 -17.11 5.80 5.29
C ASP A 200 -16.79 7.23 5.74
N VAL A 201 -15.50 7.57 5.80
CA VAL A 201 -15.02 8.87 6.28
C VAL A 201 -13.82 9.33 5.44
N LEU A 202 -13.77 10.62 5.13
CA LEU A 202 -12.67 11.28 4.45
C LEU A 202 -12.11 12.38 5.35
N ILE A 203 -10.86 12.23 5.76
CA ILE A 203 -10.12 13.24 6.54
C ILE A 203 -9.35 14.10 5.54
N HIS A 204 -9.79 15.34 5.35
CA HIS A 204 -9.14 16.31 4.49
C HIS A 204 -8.02 17.01 5.25
N LEU A 205 -6.84 17.05 4.65
CA LEU A 205 -5.64 17.64 5.22
C LEU A 205 -5.43 19.06 4.70
N VAL A 206 -4.70 19.86 5.48
CA VAL A 206 -4.27 21.19 5.06
C VAL A 206 -3.18 21.06 4.01
N SER A 207 -3.48 21.44 2.77
CA SER A 207 -2.63 21.19 1.59
C SER A 207 -1.17 21.65 1.72
N HIS A 208 -0.90 22.81 2.34
CA HIS A 208 0.48 23.32 2.50
C HIS A 208 1.30 22.56 3.57
N LEU A 209 0.64 21.74 4.39
CA LEU A 209 1.30 20.87 5.37
C LEU A 209 1.52 19.45 4.82
N VAL A 210 1.01 19.15 3.63
CA VAL A 210 1.18 17.85 2.98
C VAL A 210 2.50 17.83 2.22
N PRO A 211 3.48 16.99 2.62
CA PRO A 211 4.72 16.84 1.87
C PRO A 211 4.42 16.29 0.47
N LEU A 212 5.23 16.68 -0.51
CA LEU A 212 5.09 16.24 -1.90
C LEU A 212 3.74 16.62 -2.54
N ALA A 213 2.97 17.55 -1.96
CA ALA A 213 1.71 18.03 -2.55
C ALA A 213 1.88 18.53 -4.00
N ALA A 214 3.07 19.04 -4.34
CA ALA A 214 3.42 19.46 -5.69
C ALA A 214 3.54 18.30 -6.70
N GLU A 215 3.76 17.06 -6.24
CA GLU A 215 3.96 15.85 -7.05
C GLU A 215 2.66 15.10 -7.34
N ARG A 216 1.53 15.58 -6.80
CA ARG A 216 0.19 15.03 -7.08
C ARG A 216 -0.13 15.00 -8.56
N ILE A 217 -0.71 13.89 -9.01
CA ILE A 217 -1.02 13.65 -10.43
C ILE A 217 -2.19 14.51 -10.92
N ASP A 218 -3.17 14.74 -10.05
CA ASP A 218 -4.36 15.55 -10.31
C ASP A 218 -4.16 17.03 -9.99
N ARG A 219 -2.95 17.45 -9.64
CA ARG A 219 -2.65 18.86 -9.36
C ARG A 219 -2.88 19.68 -10.63
N ILE A 220 -3.77 20.65 -10.52
CA ILE A 220 -3.94 21.68 -11.56
C ILE A 220 -2.64 22.50 -11.59
N PRO A 221 -1.92 22.56 -12.73
CA PRO A 221 -0.74 23.39 -12.84
C PRO A 221 -1.10 24.84 -12.53
N ASP A 222 -0.32 25.49 -11.68
CA ASP A 222 -0.55 26.89 -11.34
C ASP A 222 -0.17 27.76 -12.56
N ILE A 223 -1.16 28.08 -13.40
CA ILE A 223 -0.96 28.86 -14.64
C ILE A 223 -0.35 30.24 -14.34
N ARG A 224 -0.44 30.71 -13.09
CA ARG A 224 0.16 31.96 -12.62
C ARG A 224 1.69 31.96 -12.60
N ASN A 225 2.34 30.79 -12.60
CA ASN A 225 3.80 30.66 -12.53
C ASN A 225 4.46 30.24 -13.85
N ASN A 226 3.87 30.57 -15.00
CA ASN A 226 4.59 30.55 -16.29
C ASN A 226 5.66 31.66 -16.43
N LEU A 227 6.19 32.16 -15.31
CA LEU A 227 7.39 32.98 -15.29
C LEU A 227 8.59 32.04 -15.38
N LYS A 228 9.56 32.42 -16.20
CA LYS A 228 10.82 31.69 -16.39
C LYS A 228 11.46 31.39 -15.01
N PRO A 229 12.23 30.30 -14.86
CA PRO A 229 12.91 29.96 -13.61
C PRO A 229 13.74 31.11 -13.00
N ASP A 230 14.19 32.06 -13.82
CA ASP A 230 14.98 33.24 -13.41
C ASP A 230 14.14 34.42 -12.85
N GLU A 231 12.81 34.35 -12.89
CA GLU A 231 11.90 35.43 -12.48
C GLU A 231 11.02 35.07 -11.29
N VAL A 232 11.42 34.10 -10.44
CA VAL A 232 10.84 33.92 -9.10
C VAL A 232 11.37 35.03 -8.18
N SER A 233 11.06 36.26 -8.55
CA SER A 233 11.27 37.45 -7.75
C SER A 233 9.99 37.75 -6.98
N LYS A 234 10.01 37.44 -5.69
CA LYS A 234 9.39 38.26 -4.63
C LYS A 234 7.96 38.73 -4.92
N SER A 235 7.03 37.81 -5.18
CA SER A 235 5.61 38.13 -5.03
C SER A 235 5.22 37.98 -3.55
N ASP A 236 5.00 39.15 -2.99
CA ASP A 236 4.58 39.54 -1.65
C ASP A 236 3.25 38.90 -1.19
N ASP A 237 3.29 37.61 -0.83
CA ASP A 237 2.36 37.03 0.14
C ASP A 237 3.17 36.12 1.07
N GLY A 238 3.12 36.39 2.37
CA GLY A 238 4.06 35.92 3.40
C GLY A 238 4.05 34.42 3.72
N LEU A 239 3.88 33.55 2.73
CA LEU A 239 4.30 32.16 2.82
C LEU A 239 5.82 32.16 2.73
N ASN A 240 6.46 32.37 3.89
CA ASN A 240 7.86 32.00 4.08
C ASN A 240 8.09 30.69 3.31
N GLU A 241 9.06 30.68 2.40
CA GLU A 241 9.73 29.45 1.93
C GLU A 241 10.41 28.81 3.15
N VAL A 242 9.63 28.37 4.12
CA VAL A 242 10.11 27.54 5.21
C VAL A 242 10.42 26.22 4.54
N LEU A 243 11.72 25.98 4.34
CA LEU A 243 12.21 24.68 3.95
C LEU A 243 11.52 23.64 4.85
N PRO A 244 10.89 22.60 4.28
CA PRO A 244 10.26 21.58 5.09
C PRO A 244 11.29 21.03 6.07
N VAL A 245 10.87 20.79 7.31
CA VAL A 245 11.76 20.24 8.33
C VAL A 245 12.29 18.91 7.82
N VAL A 246 13.62 18.82 7.73
CA VAL A 246 14.31 17.63 7.20
C VAL A 246 13.83 16.39 7.95
N GLU A 247 13.51 15.32 7.21
CA GLU A 247 13.02 14.04 7.74
C GLU A 247 11.72 14.10 8.55
N PHE A 248 10.96 15.20 8.46
CA PHE A 248 9.66 15.32 9.11
C PHE A 248 8.53 15.31 8.09
N ASN A 249 7.77 14.21 8.08
CA ASN A 249 6.51 14.10 7.33
C ASN A 249 5.34 14.11 8.33
N PRO A 250 4.65 15.26 8.52
CA PRO A 250 3.57 15.37 9.50
C PRO A 250 2.37 14.48 9.15
N VAL A 251 2.11 14.26 7.86
CA VAL A 251 1.03 13.37 7.40
C VAL A 251 1.31 11.92 7.78
N ALA A 252 2.53 11.45 7.54
CA ALA A 252 2.95 10.10 7.91
C ALA A 252 2.86 9.89 9.42
N ARG A 253 3.36 10.84 10.23
CA ARG A 253 3.27 10.79 11.70
C ARG A 253 1.83 10.69 12.19
N TYR A 254 0.96 11.55 11.68
CA TYR A 254 -0.46 11.54 12.03
C TYR A 254 -1.14 10.22 11.62
N LEU A 255 -0.85 9.73 10.41
CA LEU A 255 -1.39 8.47 9.91
C LEU A 255 -0.92 7.26 10.74
N ASP A 256 0.33 7.25 11.19
CA ASP A 256 0.87 6.21 12.06
C ASP A 256 0.20 6.22 13.44
N GLU A 257 -0.03 7.40 14.03
CA GLU A 257 -0.77 7.52 15.28
C GLU A 257 -2.22 7.06 15.14
N LEU A 258 -2.91 7.43 14.04
CA LEU A 258 -4.26 6.94 13.74
C LEU A 258 -4.31 5.41 13.66
N ARG A 259 -3.36 4.79 12.95
CA ARG A 259 -3.28 3.34 12.80
C ARG A 259 -2.94 2.66 14.13
N SER A 260 -2.05 3.23 14.93
CA SER A 260 -1.68 2.69 16.23
C SER A 260 -2.85 2.74 17.23
N ALA A 261 -3.64 3.81 17.22
CA ALA A 261 -4.72 4.01 18.20
C ALA A 261 -6.06 3.40 17.78
N PHE A 262 -6.35 3.33 16.48
CA PHE A 262 -7.70 3.05 15.97
C PHE A 262 -7.79 1.90 14.96
N SER A 263 -6.72 1.13 14.74
CA SER A 263 -6.75 -0.03 13.83
C SER A 263 -7.73 -1.13 14.24
N GLU A 264 -8.15 -1.18 15.51
CA GLU A 264 -9.23 -2.06 15.96
C GLU A 264 -10.61 -1.65 15.41
N PHE A 265 -10.82 -0.36 15.10
CA PHE A 265 -12.11 0.17 14.70
C PHE A 265 -12.18 0.50 13.21
N ALA A 266 -11.06 0.90 12.62
CA ALA A 266 -11.03 1.42 11.26
C ALA A 266 -9.72 1.08 10.52
N LEU A 267 -9.79 1.13 9.19
CA LEU A 267 -8.68 1.01 8.27
C LEU A 267 -8.42 2.37 7.61
N PHE A 268 -7.16 2.79 7.56
CA PHE A 268 -6.75 4.11 7.06
C PHE A 268 -5.92 4.00 5.78
N PHE A 269 -6.35 4.68 4.73
CA PHE A 269 -5.81 4.63 3.37
C PHE A 269 -5.37 6.02 2.93
N HIS A 270 -4.21 6.12 2.27
CA HIS A 270 -3.59 7.41 1.92
C HIS A 270 -2.67 7.27 0.69
N ASP A 271 -2.53 8.35 -0.08
CA ASP A 271 -1.49 8.46 -1.12
C ASP A 271 -0.24 9.11 -0.53
N TYR A 272 0.79 8.29 -0.30
CA TYR A 272 2.07 8.74 0.25
C TYR A 272 2.71 9.88 -0.55
N TYR A 273 2.47 9.96 -1.86
CA TYR A 273 3.09 10.95 -2.75
C TYR A 273 2.17 12.16 -3.00
N GLY A 274 1.86 12.88 -1.91
CA GLY A 274 1.14 14.15 -1.96
C GLY A 274 -0.36 14.07 -1.73
N GLY A 275 -0.89 12.91 -1.31
CA GLY A 275 -2.28 12.77 -0.90
C GLY A 275 -2.66 13.75 0.21
N ASP A 276 -3.72 14.51 0.01
CA ASP A 276 -4.29 15.46 0.97
C ASP A 276 -5.59 14.94 1.60
N VAL A 277 -5.91 13.67 1.34
CA VAL A 277 -7.06 12.97 1.94
C VAL A 277 -6.59 11.65 2.50
N ILE A 278 -6.91 11.41 3.78
CA ILE A 278 -6.86 10.08 4.39
C ILE A 278 -8.27 9.51 4.34
N ALA A 279 -8.45 8.43 3.58
CA ALA A 279 -9.73 7.77 3.45
C ALA A 279 -9.83 6.64 4.48
N VAL A 280 -11.00 6.51 5.10
CA VAL A 280 -11.21 5.61 6.24
C VAL A 280 -12.36 4.67 5.96
N LEU A 281 -12.18 3.40 6.30
CA LEU A 281 -13.23 2.38 6.34
C LEU A 281 -13.41 1.90 7.76
N TRP A 282 -14.63 1.84 8.25
CA TRP A 282 -14.93 1.14 9.49
C TRP A 282 -14.77 -0.36 9.30
N ARG A 283 -14.37 -1.07 10.36
CA ARG A 283 -14.41 -2.53 10.32
C ARG A 283 -15.87 -3.04 10.24
N PRO A 284 -16.12 -4.20 9.62
CA PRO A 284 -17.48 -4.73 9.48
C PRO A 284 -18.24 -4.92 10.80
N ASP A 285 -17.52 -5.18 11.89
CA ASP A 285 -18.03 -5.40 13.25
C ASP A 285 -18.17 -4.11 14.08
N ILE A 286 -17.99 -2.93 13.47
CA ILE A 286 -17.99 -1.64 14.18
C ILE A 286 -19.33 -1.36 14.89
N ASP A 287 -20.43 -1.85 14.32
CA ASP A 287 -21.79 -1.63 14.83
C ASP A 287 -22.27 -2.76 15.75
N ASP A 288 -21.46 -3.82 15.93
CA ASP A 288 -21.79 -4.94 16.79
C ASP A 288 -21.77 -4.52 18.26
N PHE A 289 -22.61 -5.18 19.07
CA PHE A 289 -22.59 -4.99 20.51
C PHE A 289 -21.30 -5.58 21.10
N ARG A 290 -20.68 -4.84 22.02
CA ARG A 290 -19.44 -5.24 22.70
C ARG A 290 -19.64 -5.28 24.21
N ASP A 291 -18.92 -6.18 24.87
CA ASP A 291 -18.86 -6.21 26.32
C ASP A 291 -18.01 -5.05 26.82
N LEU A 292 -18.47 -4.37 27.87
CA LEU A 292 -17.70 -3.33 28.53
C LEU A 292 -16.59 -3.96 29.37
N GLN A 293 -15.35 -3.75 28.95
CA GLN A 293 -14.15 -4.13 29.66
C GLN A 293 -13.30 -2.88 29.92
N ILE A 294 -12.47 -2.89 30.97
CA ILE A 294 -11.61 -1.74 31.29
C ILE A 294 -10.69 -1.40 30.09
N ALA A 295 -10.27 -2.41 29.33
CA ALA A 295 -9.38 -2.25 28.18
C ALA A 295 -10.03 -1.58 26.96
N ASN A 296 -11.35 -1.70 26.77
CA ASN A 296 -12.06 -1.19 25.59
C ASN A 296 -13.07 -0.07 25.90
N ALA A 297 -13.16 0.37 27.17
CA ALA A 297 -14.15 1.34 27.62
C ALA A 297 -14.08 2.70 26.91
N ASN A 298 -12.91 3.09 26.41
CA ASN A 298 -12.67 4.44 25.87
C ASN A 298 -13.42 4.74 24.57
N ALA A 299 -13.86 3.72 23.83
CA ALA A 299 -14.51 3.89 22.53
C ALA A 299 -16.00 3.51 22.54
N LEU A 300 -16.57 3.12 23.69
CA LEU A 300 -17.92 2.57 23.76
C LEU A 300 -18.95 3.61 24.26
N LYS A 301 -20.16 3.56 23.71
CA LYS A 301 -21.34 4.26 24.22
C LYS A 301 -22.44 3.28 24.63
N PRO A 302 -23.14 3.52 25.75
CA PRO A 302 -24.31 2.73 26.13
C PRO A 302 -25.48 2.99 25.18
N VAL A 303 -26.28 1.95 24.94
CA VAL A 303 -27.49 1.97 24.11
C VAL A 303 -28.53 1.13 24.81
N ASP A 304 -29.73 1.70 25.00
CA ASP A 304 -30.89 0.95 25.49
C ASP A 304 -31.48 0.13 24.34
N VAL A 305 -31.52 -1.18 24.52
CA VAL A 305 -32.15 -2.13 23.60
C VAL A 305 -33.12 -2.97 24.41
N ASP A 306 -34.42 -2.73 24.21
CA ASP A 306 -35.51 -3.44 24.88
C ASP A 306 -35.43 -3.40 26.43
N GLY A 307 -34.89 -2.33 27.02
CA GLY A 307 -34.72 -2.16 28.47
C GLY A 307 -33.42 -2.74 29.03
N GLU A 308 -32.57 -3.31 28.17
CA GLU A 308 -31.21 -3.75 28.51
C GLU A 308 -30.17 -2.77 27.98
N ILE A 309 -29.21 -2.39 28.83
CA ILE A 309 -28.08 -1.54 28.42
C ILE A 309 -27.05 -2.43 27.73
N LYS A 310 -26.85 -2.18 26.44
CA LYS A 310 -25.75 -2.75 25.65
C LYS A 310 -24.76 -1.67 25.28
N TYR A 311 -23.56 -2.05 24.87
CA TYR A 311 -22.52 -1.09 24.45
C TYR A 311 -22.17 -1.31 22.99
N ARG A 312 -21.93 -0.21 22.27
CA ARG A 312 -21.42 -0.22 20.89
C ARG A 312 -20.36 0.85 20.73
N VAL A 313 -19.61 0.80 19.64
CA VAL A 313 -18.59 1.82 19.37
C VAL A 313 -19.23 3.19 19.12
N ASN A 314 -18.66 4.23 19.73
CA ASN A 314 -19.07 5.61 19.59
C ASN A 314 -18.34 6.26 18.42
N LYS A 315 -18.85 6.06 17.19
CA LYS A 315 -18.25 6.60 15.96
C LYS A 315 -18.05 8.12 16.03
N GLU A 316 -18.98 8.85 16.65
CA GLU A 316 -18.89 10.31 16.79
C GLU A 316 -17.72 10.75 17.68
N ALA A 317 -17.43 10.00 18.75
CA ALA A 317 -16.25 10.23 19.58
C ALA A 317 -14.97 9.91 18.81
N LEU A 318 -14.93 8.81 18.05
CA LEU A 318 -13.77 8.47 17.22
C LEU A 318 -13.47 9.56 16.19
N LEU A 319 -14.50 10.11 15.53
CA LEU A 319 -14.34 11.21 14.59
C LEU A 319 -13.77 12.47 15.26
N GLU A 320 -14.18 12.75 16.50
CA GLU A 320 -13.62 13.87 17.26
C GLU A 320 -12.18 13.61 17.68
N ASP A 321 -11.86 12.38 18.09
CA ASP A 321 -10.49 11.97 18.38
C ASP A 321 -9.58 12.11 17.14
N PHE A 322 -10.08 11.79 15.95
CA PHE A 322 -9.35 12.02 14.70
C PHE A 322 -9.02 13.52 14.51
N ARG A 323 -9.97 14.42 14.82
CA ARG A 323 -9.75 15.88 14.75
C ARG A 323 -8.75 16.37 15.81
N ILE A 324 -8.87 15.87 17.04
CA ILE A 324 -8.03 16.27 18.17
C ILE A 324 -6.59 15.83 17.92
N LEU A 325 -6.38 14.57 17.53
CA LEU A 325 -5.07 14.02 17.20
C LEU A 325 -4.44 14.75 16.01
N GLY A 326 -5.26 15.06 15.00
CA GLY A 326 -4.85 15.78 13.80
C GLY A 326 -4.89 17.30 13.93
N ARG A 327 -4.95 17.86 15.13
CA ARG A 327 -5.11 19.31 15.32
C ARG A 327 -3.96 20.07 14.65
N GLY A 328 -4.31 20.94 13.71
CA GLY A 328 -3.36 21.76 12.94
C GLY A 328 -3.04 21.19 11.54
N ILE A 329 -3.17 19.87 11.33
CA ILE A 329 -2.98 19.24 10.00
C ILE A 329 -4.31 18.86 9.34
N VAL A 330 -5.33 18.53 10.12
CA VAL A 330 -6.68 18.24 9.62
C VAL A 330 -7.41 19.55 9.32
N LYS A 331 -7.88 19.66 8.08
CA LYS A 331 -8.71 20.77 7.60
C LYS A 331 -10.19 20.51 7.88
N ASP A 332 -10.68 19.31 7.53
CA ASP A 332 -12.07 18.93 7.66
C ASP A 332 -12.23 17.40 7.68
N ILE A 333 -13.36 16.90 8.18
CA ILE A 333 -13.71 15.48 8.13
C ILE A 333 -15.12 15.33 7.58
N THR A 334 -15.23 14.67 6.42
CA THR A 334 -16.50 14.35 5.76
C THR A 334 -16.90 12.91 6.05
N VAL A 335 -18.17 12.67 6.37
CA VAL A 335 -18.76 11.33 6.53
C VAL A 335 -19.68 11.08 5.33
N SER A 336 -19.53 9.92 4.69
CA SER A 336 -20.28 9.54 3.47
C SER A 336 -21.70 9.07 3.74
#